data_AF-A0A069E4C2-F1
#
_entry.id   AF-A0A069E4C2-F1
#
_cell.length_a   1.000
_cell.length_b   1.000
_cell.length_c   1.000
_cell.angle_alpha   90.00
_cell.angle_beta   90.00
_cell.angle_gamma   90.00
#
_symmetry.space_group_name_H-M   'P 1'
#
loop_
_entity.id
_entity.type
_entity.pdbx_description
1 polymer ?
#
loop_
_entity_poly.entity_id
_entity_poly.type
_entity_poly.pdbx_seq_one_letter_code
_entity_poly.pdbx_strand_id
1 'polypeptide(L)'
;MSDDDQELSQLDKTKRALSDVLEYDLSSITRREELGQTFSFERAVLPAKQIVGIFRLIPTSHLEELPEKELQIIQQAADSFTNLLESIHEFDPENPTDNTVRRDQIVDNIIGQYQPLFSKLFPLISYLTARSTDFSALETDARAAVQEAKRAAEDVVKEVRAQGSEAESTLQTIRDVAAEQGVSQQAIHFQAEADKHKKAADRWGMYTVLTAIGLGLLAIVSIFVHKWDFLAPTNLYETVQLSISKAILFGAVGYMLVVCVRNFVAHKHNEVVNRHRQNALVTFKALVDAASVEGKQDIVLMQASECIFTGRDSGFSRSAGGSPTQGAAMLQLLPRVLGSSNPADG
;
A
#
# COMPACT_ATOMS: atom_id res chain seq x y z
N MET A 1 -68.33 -36.31 34.59
CA MET A 1 -67.74 -35.66 35.77
C MET A 1 -66.25 -35.94 35.67
N SER A 2 -65.56 -35.10 34.92
CA SER A 2 -64.16 -35.26 34.52
C SER A 2 -63.30 -34.41 35.45
N ASP A 3 -62.36 -35.08 36.11
CA ASP A 3 -61.36 -34.55 37.02
C ASP A 3 -60.34 -33.64 36.31
N ASP A 4 -60.70 -32.39 36.00
CA ASP A 4 -59.76 -31.37 35.48
C ASP A 4 -59.86 -30.02 36.23
N ASP A 5 -60.30 -30.02 37.49
CA ASP A 5 -60.22 -28.84 38.37
C ASP A 5 -58.86 -28.81 39.13
N GLN A 6 -57.74 -28.83 38.40
CA GLN A 6 -56.47 -28.35 38.96
C GLN A 6 -56.55 -26.82 39.02
N GLU A 7 -56.70 -26.26 40.21
CA GLU A 7 -56.64 -24.81 40.44
C GLU A 7 -55.40 -24.22 39.75
N LEU A 8 -55.61 -23.48 38.65
CA LEU A 8 -54.55 -22.75 37.95
C LEU A 8 -53.75 -21.92 38.97
N SER A 9 -52.42 -22.09 38.96
CA SER A 9 -51.51 -21.31 39.81
C SER A 9 -51.72 -19.81 39.55
N GLN A 10 -51.55 -18.98 40.59
CA GLN A 10 -51.69 -17.53 40.46
C GLN A 10 -50.80 -16.95 39.35
N LEU A 11 -49.61 -17.53 39.15
CA LEU A 11 -48.70 -17.17 38.06
C LEU A 11 -49.32 -17.42 36.67
N ASP A 12 -49.97 -18.57 36.48
CA ASP A 12 -50.58 -18.95 35.20
C ASP A 12 -51.81 -18.09 34.89
N LYS A 13 -52.59 -17.74 35.93
CA LYS A 13 -53.70 -16.79 35.82
C LYS A 13 -53.19 -15.41 35.39
N THR A 14 -52.12 -14.90 36.00
CA THR A 14 -51.53 -13.61 35.64
C THR A 14 -50.95 -13.62 34.21
N LYS A 15 -50.27 -14.70 33.80
CA LYS A 15 -49.75 -14.84 32.43
C LYS A 15 -50.87 -14.84 31.39
N ARG A 16 -51.97 -15.57 31.67
CA ARG A 16 -53.14 -15.61 30.80
C ARG A 16 -53.78 -14.23 30.65
N ALA A 17 -54.08 -13.57 31.77
CA ALA A 17 -54.68 -12.23 31.78
C ALA A 17 -53.83 -11.21 30.99
N LEU A 18 -52.51 -11.27 31.11
CA LEU A 18 -51.60 -10.43 30.30
C LEU A 18 -51.67 -10.79 28.82
N SER A 19 -51.69 -12.08 28.46
CA SER A 19 -51.83 -12.52 27.07
C SER A 19 -53.11 -11.97 26.46
N ASP A 20 -54.22 -12.09 27.18
CA ASP A 20 -55.54 -11.66 26.73
C ASP A 20 -55.58 -10.14 26.42
N VAL A 21 -54.93 -9.30 27.25
CA VAL A 21 -54.80 -7.86 27.00
C VAL A 21 -53.85 -7.55 25.83
N LEU A 22 -52.74 -8.29 25.70
CA LEU A 22 -51.70 -8.03 24.71
C LEU A 22 -52.11 -8.46 23.29
N GLU A 23 -52.91 -9.51 23.18
CA GLU A 23 -53.42 -10.09 21.93
C GLU A 23 -54.75 -9.45 21.50
N TYR A 24 -55.37 -8.63 22.34
CA TYR A 24 -56.64 -7.97 22.04
C TYR A 24 -56.57 -7.10 20.76
N ASP A 25 -57.49 -7.30 19.81
CA ASP A 25 -57.54 -6.49 18.60
C ASP A 25 -58.16 -5.11 18.87
N LEU A 26 -57.30 -4.12 19.11
CA LEU A 26 -57.67 -2.71 19.31
C LEU A 26 -58.25 -2.01 18.07
N SER A 27 -58.31 -2.68 16.91
CA SER A 27 -58.96 -2.12 15.71
C SER A 27 -60.47 -2.38 15.76
N SER A 28 -60.85 -3.56 16.26
CA SER A 28 -62.24 -4.02 16.41
C SER A 28 -63.12 -3.11 17.29
N ILE A 29 -62.52 -2.38 18.23
CA ILE A 29 -63.26 -1.53 19.18
C ILE A 29 -63.88 -0.30 18.51
N THR A 30 -63.47 0.10 17.30
CA THR A 30 -63.96 1.34 16.65
C THR A 30 -65.45 1.27 16.31
N ARG A 31 -65.95 0.07 15.95
CA ARG A 31 -67.34 -0.28 15.61
C ARG A 31 -68.09 0.73 14.72
N ARG A 32 -67.37 1.42 13.83
CA ARG A 32 -67.91 2.52 13.00
C ARG A 32 -68.90 2.05 11.93
N GLU A 33 -68.70 0.85 11.39
CA GLU A 33 -69.56 0.27 10.36
C GLU A 33 -70.90 -0.23 10.95
N GLU A 34 -70.90 -0.70 12.19
CA GLU A 34 -72.09 -1.23 12.89
C GLU A 34 -72.91 -0.14 13.59
N LEU A 35 -72.24 0.79 14.27
CA LEU A 35 -72.88 1.77 15.16
C LEU A 35 -73.05 3.17 14.52
N GLY A 36 -72.54 3.36 13.30
CA GLY A 36 -72.52 4.65 12.62
C GLY A 36 -71.61 5.69 13.28
N GLN A 37 -71.68 6.94 12.83
CA GLN A 37 -70.80 8.03 13.33
C GLN A 37 -71.19 8.52 14.74
N THR A 38 -72.44 8.35 15.14
CA THR A 38 -72.96 8.91 16.40
C THR A 38 -72.54 8.07 17.62
N PHE A 39 -72.51 6.75 17.47
CA PHE A 39 -72.23 5.80 18.56
C PHE A 39 -70.85 5.12 18.45
N SER A 40 -69.99 5.52 17.51
CA SER A 40 -68.65 4.93 17.36
C SER A 40 -67.76 5.17 18.58
N PHE A 41 -66.84 4.24 18.83
CA PHE A 41 -65.86 4.31 19.93
C PHE A 41 -64.47 4.74 19.45
N GLU A 42 -64.38 5.42 18.31
CA GLU A 42 -63.12 5.88 17.70
C GLU A 42 -62.24 6.67 18.67
N ARG A 43 -62.85 7.45 19.57
CA ARG A 43 -62.17 8.22 20.61
C ARG A 43 -61.43 7.35 21.65
N ALA A 44 -61.84 6.10 21.85
CA ALA A 44 -61.24 5.19 22.82
C ALA A 44 -60.00 4.45 22.29
N VAL A 45 -59.77 4.43 20.98
CA VAL A 45 -58.70 3.64 20.35
C VAL A 45 -57.31 4.06 20.79
N LEU A 46 -57.01 5.37 20.76
CA LEU A 46 -55.71 5.88 21.14
C LEU A 46 -55.43 5.69 22.66
N PRO A 47 -56.36 6.03 23.58
CA PRO A 47 -56.23 5.71 25.00
C PRO A 47 -56.01 4.21 25.27
N ALA A 48 -56.76 3.33 24.61
CA ALA A 48 -56.62 1.89 24.77
C ALA A 48 -55.23 1.40 24.32
N LYS A 49 -54.69 1.91 23.19
CA LYS A 49 -53.32 1.62 22.73
C LYS A 49 -52.26 2.03 23.76
N GLN A 50 -52.43 3.19 24.39
CA GLN A 50 -51.50 3.66 25.42
C GLN A 50 -51.51 2.75 26.65
N ILE A 51 -52.69 2.27 27.06
CA ILE A 51 -52.83 1.35 28.19
C ILE A 51 -52.20 -0.02 27.87
N VAL A 52 -52.47 -0.60 26.68
CA VAL A 52 -51.80 -1.84 26.24
C VAL A 52 -50.28 -1.66 26.17
N GLY A 53 -49.81 -0.46 25.82
CA GLY A 53 -48.40 -0.09 25.86
C GLY A 53 -47.77 -0.24 27.26
N ILE A 54 -48.51 0.03 28.34
CA ILE A 54 -48.03 -0.18 29.72
C ILE A 54 -47.84 -1.67 29.99
N PHE A 55 -48.82 -2.51 29.63
CA PHE A 55 -48.75 -3.96 29.86
C PHE A 55 -47.60 -4.61 29.05
N ARG A 56 -47.29 -4.09 27.86
CA ARG A 56 -46.14 -4.56 27.04
C ARG A 56 -44.78 -4.39 27.71
N LEU A 57 -44.66 -3.46 28.66
CA LEU A 57 -43.40 -3.21 29.36
C LEU A 57 -43.14 -4.23 30.47
N ILE A 58 -44.10 -5.10 30.79
CA ILE A 58 -43.95 -6.14 31.82
C ILE A 58 -43.15 -7.31 31.24
N PRO A 59 -41.95 -7.64 31.77
CA PRO A 59 -41.18 -8.79 31.32
C PRO A 59 -41.85 -10.09 31.79
N THR A 60 -42.52 -10.79 30.87
CA THR A 60 -43.28 -12.02 31.18
C THR A 60 -42.40 -13.18 31.65
N SER A 61 -41.11 -13.18 31.30
CA SER A 61 -40.13 -14.20 31.67
C SER A 61 -39.75 -14.20 33.15
N HIS A 62 -39.94 -13.08 33.87
CA HIS A 62 -39.53 -12.93 35.27
C HIS A 62 -40.71 -12.81 36.24
N LEU A 63 -41.93 -13.08 35.79
CA LEU A 63 -43.13 -12.99 36.64
C LEU A 63 -43.08 -13.94 37.84
N GLU A 64 -42.38 -15.07 37.72
CA GLU A 64 -42.21 -16.04 38.81
C GLU A 64 -41.44 -15.48 40.02
N GLU A 65 -40.71 -14.38 39.85
CA GLU A 65 -39.98 -13.71 40.92
C GLU A 65 -40.87 -12.80 41.79
N LEU A 66 -42.11 -12.53 41.35
CA LEU A 66 -43.05 -11.72 42.09
C LEU A 66 -43.80 -12.53 43.15
N PRO A 67 -44.03 -11.98 44.35
CA PRO A 67 -44.92 -12.62 45.30
C PRO A 67 -46.37 -12.63 44.81
N GLU A 68 -47.16 -13.53 45.39
CA GLU A 68 -48.52 -13.81 44.92
C GLU A 68 -49.44 -12.57 44.91
N LYS A 69 -49.26 -11.64 45.86
CA LYS A 69 -50.05 -10.41 45.95
C LYS A 69 -49.78 -9.48 44.77
N GLU A 70 -48.53 -9.36 44.34
CA GLU A 70 -48.09 -8.54 43.23
C GLU A 70 -48.55 -9.15 41.90
N LEU A 71 -48.53 -10.48 41.80
CA LEU A 71 -49.14 -11.21 40.67
C LEU A 71 -50.66 -10.96 40.58
N GLN A 72 -51.36 -10.95 41.72
CA GLN A 72 -52.78 -10.61 41.77
C GLN A 72 -53.06 -9.17 41.33
N ILE A 73 -52.19 -8.21 41.70
CA ILE A 73 -52.33 -6.81 41.26
C ILE A 73 -52.24 -6.71 39.74
N ILE A 74 -51.27 -7.39 39.11
CA ILE A 74 -51.11 -7.41 37.65
C ILE A 74 -52.30 -8.09 36.99
N GLN A 75 -52.74 -9.22 37.52
CA GLN A 75 -53.90 -9.95 36.99
C GLN A 75 -55.15 -9.08 37.04
N GLN A 76 -55.49 -8.53 38.21
CA GLN A 76 -56.67 -7.68 38.38
C GLN A 76 -56.62 -6.43 37.51
N ALA A 77 -55.43 -5.84 37.32
CA ALA A 77 -55.24 -4.71 36.41
C ALA A 77 -55.56 -5.10 34.96
N ALA A 78 -55.04 -6.24 34.50
CA ALA A 78 -55.29 -6.76 33.16
C ALA A 78 -56.78 -7.12 32.97
N ASP A 79 -57.35 -7.93 33.86
CA ASP A 79 -58.76 -8.34 33.81
C ASP A 79 -59.71 -7.13 33.82
N SER A 80 -59.44 -6.13 34.67
CA SER A 80 -60.27 -4.92 34.75
C SER A 80 -60.27 -4.11 33.45
N PHE A 81 -59.14 -4.11 32.73
CA PHE A 81 -59.03 -3.42 31.46
C PHE A 81 -59.68 -4.22 30.34
N THR A 82 -59.49 -5.55 30.30
CA THR A 82 -60.16 -6.43 29.34
C THR A 82 -61.67 -6.34 29.46
N ASN A 83 -62.24 -6.43 30.67
CA ASN A 83 -63.67 -6.30 30.90
C ASN A 83 -64.23 -4.95 30.42
N LEU A 84 -63.41 -3.90 30.51
CA LEU A 84 -63.78 -2.57 30.04
C LEU A 84 -63.72 -2.46 28.50
N LEU A 85 -62.84 -3.20 27.84
CA LEU A 85 -62.87 -3.39 26.38
C LEU A 85 -64.07 -4.24 25.94
N GLU A 86 -64.41 -5.31 26.66
CA GLU A 86 -65.58 -6.15 26.40
C GLU A 86 -66.88 -5.34 26.49
N SER A 87 -66.96 -4.39 27.43
CA SER A 87 -68.12 -3.49 27.55
C SER A 87 -68.39 -2.64 26.29
N ILE A 88 -67.40 -2.46 25.41
CA ILE A 88 -67.58 -1.83 24.09
C ILE A 88 -68.30 -2.76 23.12
N HIS A 89 -68.03 -4.07 23.18
CA HIS A 89 -68.69 -5.06 22.31
C HIS A 89 -70.10 -5.39 22.79
N GLU A 90 -70.34 -5.34 24.10
CA GLU A 90 -71.68 -5.53 24.69
C GLU A 90 -72.63 -4.34 24.46
N PHE A 91 -72.12 -3.18 24.08
CA PHE A 91 -72.93 -1.99 23.81
C PHE A 91 -73.85 -2.22 22.59
N ASP A 92 -75.17 -2.10 22.79
CA ASP A 92 -76.16 -2.33 21.73
C ASP A 92 -77.16 -1.15 21.63
N PRO A 93 -77.18 -0.39 20.51
CA PRO A 93 -78.10 0.74 20.36
C PRO A 93 -79.58 0.36 20.31
N GLU A 94 -79.93 -0.93 20.15
CA GLU A 94 -81.30 -1.41 20.27
C GLU A 94 -81.79 -1.46 21.72
N ASN A 95 -80.88 -1.46 22.69
CA ASN A 95 -81.17 -1.43 24.11
C ASN A 95 -81.42 0.03 24.59
N PRO A 96 -82.58 0.36 25.19
CA PRO A 96 -82.89 1.72 25.65
C PRO A 96 -81.90 2.31 26.67
N THR A 97 -81.11 1.48 27.36
CA THR A 97 -80.08 1.93 28.31
C THR A 97 -78.79 2.37 27.64
N ASP A 98 -78.53 1.91 26.42
CA ASP A 98 -77.27 2.10 25.68
C ASP A 98 -77.38 3.31 24.76
N ASN A 99 -77.44 4.47 25.40
CA ASN A 99 -77.49 5.77 24.74
C ASN A 99 -76.10 6.41 24.60
N THR A 100 -76.05 7.61 24.02
CA THR A 100 -74.80 8.35 23.81
C THR A 100 -74.08 8.69 25.12
N VAL A 101 -74.82 8.87 26.22
CA VAL A 101 -74.25 9.11 27.55
C VAL A 101 -73.54 7.86 28.07
N ARG A 102 -74.14 6.67 27.89
CA ARG A 102 -73.51 5.40 28.26
C ARG A 102 -72.25 5.13 27.44
N ARG A 103 -72.29 5.41 26.13
CA ARG A 103 -71.12 5.35 25.23
C ARG A 103 -70.00 6.26 25.73
N ASP A 104 -70.31 7.53 25.99
CA ASP A 104 -69.33 8.51 26.46
C ASP A 104 -68.72 8.11 27.82
N GLN A 105 -69.52 7.54 28.73
CA GLN A 105 -69.02 7.01 30.00
C GLN A 105 -68.01 5.86 29.80
N ILE A 106 -68.26 4.92 28.88
CA ILE A 106 -67.32 3.84 28.59
C ILE A 106 -66.01 4.43 28.06
N VAL A 107 -66.08 5.36 27.11
CA VAL A 107 -64.91 6.04 26.54
C VAL A 107 -64.12 6.79 27.63
N ASP A 108 -64.80 7.56 28.47
CA ASP A 108 -64.16 8.34 29.54
C ASP A 108 -63.56 7.43 30.62
N ASN A 109 -64.16 6.26 30.88
CA ASN A 109 -63.56 5.25 31.75
C ASN A 109 -62.26 4.72 31.16
N ILE A 110 -62.21 4.41 29.85
CA ILE A 110 -60.97 3.97 29.18
C ILE A 110 -59.88 5.04 29.33
N ILE A 111 -60.23 6.30 29.03
CA ILE A 111 -59.31 7.44 29.13
C ILE A 111 -58.79 7.58 30.57
N GLY A 112 -59.68 7.47 31.55
CA GLY A 112 -59.37 7.61 32.96
C GLY A 112 -58.51 6.50 33.55
N GLN A 113 -58.46 5.31 32.94
CA GLN A 113 -57.69 4.16 33.46
C GLN A 113 -56.17 4.29 33.29
N TYR A 114 -55.68 5.15 32.39
CA TYR A 114 -54.24 5.25 32.12
C TYR A 114 -53.42 5.59 33.37
N GLN A 115 -53.78 6.67 34.09
CA GLN A 115 -53.01 7.14 35.24
C GLN A 115 -53.02 6.15 36.43
N PRO A 116 -54.17 5.56 36.83
CA PRO A 116 -54.21 4.52 37.86
C PRO A 116 -53.40 3.28 37.50
N LEU A 117 -53.51 2.78 36.27
CA LEU A 117 -52.77 1.61 35.82
C LEU A 117 -51.27 1.87 35.79
N PHE A 118 -50.84 3.02 35.25
CA PHE A 118 -49.44 3.41 35.25
C PHE A 118 -48.86 3.47 36.66
N SER A 119 -49.56 4.14 37.59
CA SER A 119 -49.08 4.31 38.97
C SER A 119 -48.98 2.96 39.73
N LYS A 120 -49.88 2.01 39.44
CA LYS A 120 -49.88 0.68 40.05
C LYS A 120 -48.81 -0.24 39.46
N LEU A 121 -48.64 -0.24 38.14
CA LEU A 121 -47.79 -1.19 37.44
C LEU A 121 -46.33 -0.73 37.32
N PHE A 122 -46.07 0.57 37.32
CA PHE A 122 -44.72 1.12 37.12
C PHE A 122 -43.66 0.61 38.14
N PRO A 123 -43.95 0.50 39.45
CA PRO A 123 -42.99 -0.05 40.41
C PRO A 123 -42.64 -1.52 40.11
N LEU A 124 -43.63 -2.31 39.69
CA LEU A 124 -43.45 -3.73 39.36
C LEU A 124 -42.65 -3.89 38.06
N ILE A 125 -42.97 -3.09 37.04
CA ILE A 125 -42.21 -3.03 35.77
C ILE A 125 -40.75 -2.67 36.06
N SER A 126 -40.51 -1.66 36.91
CA SER A 126 -39.17 -1.21 37.26
C SER A 126 -38.37 -2.30 37.96
N TYR A 127 -38.99 -3.02 38.90
CA TYR A 127 -38.37 -4.14 39.60
C TYR A 127 -38.02 -5.29 38.64
N LEU A 128 -38.99 -5.75 37.84
CA LEU A 128 -38.78 -6.83 36.87
C LEU A 128 -37.74 -6.46 35.80
N THR A 129 -37.70 -5.20 35.36
CA THR A 129 -36.72 -4.72 34.37
C THR A 129 -35.31 -4.68 34.96
N ALA A 130 -35.17 -4.17 36.19
CA ALA A 130 -33.89 -4.15 36.89
C ALA A 130 -33.36 -5.56 37.16
N ARG A 131 -34.26 -6.53 37.35
CA ARG A 131 -33.92 -7.93 37.63
C ARG A 131 -33.59 -8.74 36.38
N SER A 132 -34.27 -8.45 35.26
CA SER A 132 -34.03 -9.08 33.96
C SER A 132 -32.74 -8.61 33.28
N THR A 133 -32.21 -7.44 33.67
CA THR A 133 -30.94 -6.94 33.14
C THR A 133 -29.77 -7.49 33.96
N ASP A 134 -29.16 -8.59 33.51
CA ASP A 134 -27.94 -9.13 34.14
C ASP A 134 -26.71 -8.25 33.79
N PHE A 135 -26.52 -7.21 34.57
CA PHE A 135 -25.38 -6.29 34.44
C PHE A 135 -24.01 -6.98 34.62
N SER A 136 -23.95 -8.10 35.35
CA SER A 136 -22.70 -8.82 35.59
C SER A 136 -22.25 -9.60 34.35
N ALA A 137 -23.20 -10.22 33.65
CA ALA A 137 -22.92 -10.88 32.37
C ALA A 137 -22.47 -9.85 31.32
N LEU A 138 -23.18 -8.72 31.23
CA LEU A 138 -22.84 -7.65 30.28
C LEU A 138 -21.45 -7.05 30.54
N GLU A 139 -21.07 -6.84 31.81
CA GLU A 139 -19.73 -6.35 32.15
C GLU A 139 -18.63 -7.36 31.78
N THR A 140 -18.90 -8.65 31.99
CA THR A 140 -17.97 -9.73 31.64
C THR A 140 -17.73 -9.79 30.14
N ASP A 141 -18.80 -9.72 29.35
CA ASP A 141 -18.73 -9.72 27.89
C ASP A 141 -18.04 -8.47 27.35
N ALA A 142 -18.33 -7.29 27.91
CA ALA A 142 -17.66 -6.05 27.54
C ALA A 142 -16.15 -6.10 27.82
N ARG A 143 -15.74 -6.63 28.97
CA ARG A 143 -14.32 -6.83 29.31
C ARG A 143 -13.64 -7.84 28.38
N ALA A 144 -14.32 -8.92 28.02
CA ALA A 144 -13.82 -9.91 27.07
C ALA A 144 -13.61 -9.30 25.68
N ALA A 145 -14.60 -8.57 25.16
CA ALA A 145 -14.53 -7.89 23.87
C ALA A 145 -13.39 -6.85 23.82
N VAL A 146 -13.18 -6.09 24.89
CA VAL A 146 -12.07 -5.13 24.97
C VAL A 146 -10.71 -5.83 24.96
N GLN A 147 -10.57 -6.96 25.66
CA GLN A 147 -9.32 -7.72 25.64
C GLN A 147 -9.04 -8.37 24.29
N GLU A 148 -10.07 -8.88 23.63
CA GLU A 148 -9.95 -9.43 22.28
C GLU A 148 -9.54 -8.35 21.27
N ALA A 149 -10.19 -7.18 21.31
CA ALA A 149 -9.82 -6.04 20.49
C ALA A 149 -8.37 -5.58 20.74
N LYS A 150 -7.92 -5.58 22.00
CA LYS A 150 -6.54 -5.25 22.35
C LYS A 150 -5.54 -6.25 21.77
N ARG A 151 -5.81 -7.56 21.87
CA ARG A 151 -4.95 -8.60 21.30
C ARG A 151 -4.88 -8.49 19.78
N ALA A 152 -6.02 -8.32 19.12
CA ALA A 152 -6.06 -8.13 17.67
C ALA A 152 -5.26 -6.90 17.23
N ALA A 153 -5.33 -5.79 17.98
CA ALA A 153 -4.53 -4.61 17.71
C ALA A 153 -3.02 -4.87 17.88
N GLU A 154 -2.61 -5.58 18.94
CA GLU A 154 -1.20 -5.96 19.16
C GLU A 154 -0.65 -6.87 18.05
N ASP A 155 -1.44 -7.82 17.58
CA ASP A 155 -1.07 -8.72 16.48
C ASP A 155 -0.96 -7.98 15.14
N VAL A 156 -1.90 -7.07 14.85
CA VAL A 156 -1.82 -6.20 13.67
C VAL A 156 -0.56 -5.33 13.71
N VAL A 157 -0.22 -4.76 14.86
CA VAL A 157 1.01 -3.96 15.01
C VAL A 157 2.27 -4.80 14.78
N LYS A 158 2.30 -6.06 15.25
CA LYS A 158 3.40 -6.99 14.96
C LYS A 158 3.51 -7.31 13.48
N GLU A 159 2.40 -7.62 12.83
CA GLU A 159 2.35 -7.95 11.40
C GLU A 159 2.81 -6.77 10.54
N VAL A 160 2.34 -5.56 10.83
CA VAL A 160 2.78 -4.34 10.13
C VAL A 160 4.28 -4.10 10.30
N ARG A 161 4.85 -4.35 11.48
CA ARG A 161 6.30 -4.25 11.69
C ARG A 161 7.08 -5.31 10.92
N ALA A 162 6.58 -6.55 10.89
CA ALA A 162 7.21 -7.64 10.15
C ALA A 162 7.20 -7.35 8.64
N GLN A 163 6.06 -6.95 8.09
CA GLN A 163 5.91 -6.57 6.69
C GLN A 163 6.76 -5.33 6.34
N GLY A 164 6.85 -4.36 7.24
CA GLY A 164 7.75 -3.21 7.06
C GLY A 164 9.22 -3.62 6.94
N SER A 165 9.67 -4.53 7.81
CA SER A 165 11.03 -5.06 7.77
C SER A 165 11.30 -5.89 6.50
N GLU A 166 10.32 -6.69 6.06
CA GLU A 166 10.44 -7.50 4.84
C GLU A 166 10.47 -6.61 3.57
N ALA A 167 9.64 -5.57 3.53
CA ALA A 167 9.62 -4.60 2.45
C ALA A 167 10.96 -3.84 2.35
N GLU A 168 11.54 -3.44 3.48
CA GLU A 168 12.85 -2.79 3.51
C GLU A 168 13.97 -3.71 3.00
N SER A 169 13.97 -4.98 3.44
CA SER A 169 14.90 -6.00 2.94
C SER A 169 14.75 -6.27 1.43
N THR A 170 13.52 -6.36 0.95
CA THR A 170 13.22 -6.57 -0.47
C THR A 170 13.68 -5.38 -1.31
N LEU A 171 13.41 -4.15 -0.84
CA LEU A 171 13.82 -2.93 -1.52
C LEU A 171 15.34 -2.79 -1.56
N GLN A 172 16.04 -3.19 -0.50
CA GLN A 172 17.50 -3.28 -0.49
C GLN A 172 18.02 -4.29 -1.52
N THR A 173 17.42 -5.48 -1.59
CA THR A 173 17.78 -6.51 -2.58
C THR A 173 17.59 -6.02 -4.01
N ILE A 174 16.49 -5.30 -4.30
CA ILE A 174 16.24 -4.70 -5.62
C ILE A 174 17.32 -3.67 -5.96
N ARG A 175 17.70 -2.81 -4.99
CA ARG A 175 18.79 -1.83 -5.18
C ARG A 175 20.12 -2.52 -5.48
N ASP A 176 20.45 -3.57 -4.76
CA ASP A 176 21.70 -4.32 -4.92
C ASP A 176 21.78 -5.02 -6.28
N VAL A 177 20.67 -5.63 -6.73
CA VAL A 177 20.57 -6.25 -8.06
C VAL A 177 20.62 -5.19 -9.17
N ALA A 178 19.95 -4.06 -9.01
CA ALA A 178 20.00 -2.96 -9.98
C ALA A 178 21.42 -2.37 -10.10
N ALA A 179 22.13 -2.22 -8.99
CA ALA A 179 23.52 -1.80 -8.98
C ALA A 179 24.43 -2.84 -9.68
N GLU A 180 24.22 -4.13 -9.41
CA GLU A 180 24.99 -5.21 -10.03
C GLU A 180 24.77 -5.33 -11.53
N GLN A 181 23.50 -5.28 -11.97
CA GLN A 181 23.14 -5.35 -13.39
C GLN A 181 23.60 -4.11 -14.16
N GLY A 182 23.45 -2.91 -13.57
CA GLY A 182 23.88 -1.66 -14.22
C GLY A 182 25.39 -1.60 -14.46
N VAL A 183 26.19 -1.96 -13.45
CA VAL A 183 27.66 -1.96 -13.54
C VAL A 183 28.15 -3.10 -14.46
N SER A 184 27.54 -4.28 -14.37
CA SER A 184 27.91 -5.43 -15.19
C SER A 184 27.62 -5.22 -16.67
N GLN A 185 26.47 -4.62 -17.02
CA GLN A 185 26.13 -4.35 -18.42
C GLN A 185 27.05 -3.32 -19.06
N GLN A 186 27.41 -2.25 -18.33
CA GLN A 186 28.39 -1.28 -18.83
C GLN A 186 29.77 -1.91 -19.00
N ALA A 187 30.20 -2.77 -18.08
CA ALA A 187 31.45 -3.50 -18.21
C ALA A 187 31.46 -4.40 -19.46
N ILE A 188 30.38 -5.12 -19.73
CA ILE A 188 30.21 -5.94 -20.95
C ILE A 188 30.29 -5.07 -22.22
N HIS A 189 29.63 -3.90 -22.23
CA HIS A 189 29.68 -2.98 -23.36
C HIS A 189 31.12 -2.48 -23.63
N PHE A 190 31.84 -2.06 -22.59
CA PHE A 190 33.24 -1.63 -22.74
C PHE A 190 34.17 -2.78 -23.17
N GLN A 191 33.91 -4.00 -22.71
CA GLN A 191 34.64 -5.19 -23.18
C GLN A 191 34.43 -5.42 -24.68
N ALA A 192 33.18 -5.35 -25.15
CA ALA A 192 32.85 -5.54 -26.56
C ALA A 192 33.52 -4.46 -27.44
N GLU A 193 33.50 -3.19 -27.02
CA GLU A 193 34.14 -2.12 -27.78
C GLU A 193 35.68 -2.22 -27.73
N ALA A 194 36.26 -2.67 -26.61
CA ALA A 194 37.68 -2.98 -26.51
C ALA A 194 38.09 -4.09 -27.51
N ASP A 195 37.34 -5.18 -27.58
CA ASP A 195 37.62 -6.30 -28.49
C ASP A 195 37.47 -5.89 -29.96
N LYS A 196 36.50 -5.03 -30.28
CA LYS A 196 36.33 -4.44 -31.62
C LYS A 196 37.53 -3.58 -32.01
N HIS A 197 37.99 -2.72 -31.10
CA HIS A 197 39.19 -1.91 -31.34
C HIS A 197 40.47 -2.75 -31.41
N LYS A 198 40.58 -3.82 -30.64
CA LYS A 198 41.67 -4.80 -30.76
C LYS A 198 41.74 -5.39 -32.17
N LYS A 199 40.62 -5.92 -32.67
CA LYS A 199 40.53 -6.48 -34.03
C LYS A 199 40.84 -5.44 -35.11
N ALA A 200 40.41 -4.19 -34.92
CA ALA A 200 40.74 -3.10 -35.82
C ALA A 200 42.24 -2.76 -35.78
N ALA A 201 42.83 -2.66 -34.58
CA ALA A 201 44.25 -2.43 -34.41
C ALA A 201 45.07 -3.54 -35.08
N ASP A 202 44.75 -4.81 -34.87
CA ASP A 202 45.51 -5.91 -35.46
C ASP A 202 45.48 -5.86 -37.01
N ARG A 203 44.34 -5.50 -37.61
CA ARG A 203 44.24 -5.26 -39.06
C ARG A 203 45.10 -4.09 -39.53
N TRP A 204 45.04 -2.95 -38.85
CA TRP A 204 45.86 -1.78 -39.18
C TRP A 204 47.36 -2.03 -38.95
N GLY A 205 47.71 -2.85 -37.96
CA GLY A 205 49.07 -3.32 -37.72
C GLY A 205 49.58 -4.14 -38.89
N MET A 206 48.77 -5.08 -39.39
CA MET A 206 49.09 -5.85 -40.59
C MET A 206 49.26 -4.93 -41.82
N TYR A 207 48.38 -3.96 -42.04
CA TYR A 207 48.51 -3.00 -43.13
C TYR A 207 49.77 -2.13 -43.01
N THR A 208 50.16 -1.76 -41.78
CA THR A 208 51.40 -1.03 -41.50
C THR A 208 52.62 -1.85 -41.91
N VAL A 209 52.68 -3.13 -41.49
CA VAL A 209 53.77 -4.05 -41.85
C VAL A 209 53.82 -4.27 -43.37
N LEU A 210 52.68 -4.52 -44.01
CA LEU A 210 52.61 -4.72 -45.46
C LEU A 210 53.07 -3.48 -46.24
N THR A 211 52.63 -2.29 -45.82
CA THR A 211 53.02 -1.02 -46.46
C THR A 211 54.50 -0.73 -46.25
N ALA A 212 55.05 -1.05 -45.08
CA ALA A 212 56.49 -0.91 -44.81
C ALA A 212 57.34 -1.85 -45.67
N ILE A 213 56.93 -3.11 -45.82
CA ILE A 213 57.57 -4.07 -46.73
C ILE A 213 57.48 -3.56 -48.17
N GLY A 214 56.30 -3.09 -48.60
CA GLY A 214 56.08 -2.51 -49.92
C GLY A 214 56.98 -1.31 -50.21
N LEU A 215 57.14 -0.40 -49.23
CA LEU A 215 58.06 0.74 -49.33
C LEU A 215 59.52 0.29 -49.46
N GLY A 216 59.93 -0.73 -48.69
CA GLY A 216 61.27 -1.32 -48.78
C GLY A 216 61.54 -1.98 -50.13
N LEU A 217 60.58 -2.75 -50.65
CA LEU A 217 60.66 -3.33 -52.00
C LEU A 217 60.71 -2.26 -53.08
N LEU A 218 59.91 -1.19 -52.94
CA LEU A 218 59.92 -0.05 -53.85
C LEU A 218 61.27 0.68 -53.84
N ALA A 219 61.90 0.80 -52.67
CA ALA A 219 63.28 1.31 -52.55
C ALA A 219 64.29 0.43 -53.29
N ILE A 220 64.22 -0.90 -53.09
CA ILE A 220 65.11 -1.86 -53.76
C ILE A 220 64.92 -1.79 -55.28
N VAL A 221 63.68 -1.90 -55.77
CA VAL A 221 63.37 -1.83 -57.21
C VAL A 221 63.84 -0.51 -57.79
N SER A 222 63.58 0.63 -57.11
CA SER A 222 63.98 1.96 -57.56
C SER A 222 65.49 2.10 -57.79
N ILE A 223 66.32 1.38 -57.01
CA ILE A 223 67.78 1.32 -57.20
C ILE A 223 68.11 0.60 -58.51
N PHE A 224 67.41 -0.47 -58.89
CA PHE A 224 67.72 -1.26 -60.09
C PHE A 224 67.05 -0.76 -61.38
N VAL A 225 66.10 0.19 -61.32
CA VAL A 225 65.38 0.71 -62.51
C VAL A 225 66.32 1.22 -63.61
N HIS A 226 67.48 1.79 -63.25
CA HIS A 226 68.43 2.33 -64.23
C HIS A 226 69.19 1.25 -65.03
N LYS A 227 69.02 -0.04 -64.71
CA LYS A 227 69.63 -1.17 -65.44
C LYS A 227 68.76 -1.74 -66.55
N TRP A 228 67.51 -1.29 -66.69
CA TRP A 228 66.66 -1.68 -67.80
C TRP A 228 66.77 -0.66 -68.94
N ASP A 229 67.26 -1.10 -70.09
CA ASP A 229 67.60 -0.26 -71.25
C ASP A 229 66.42 0.58 -71.78
N PHE A 230 65.18 0.18 -71.53
CA PHE A 230 63.96 0.94 -71.90
C PHE A 230 63.58 2.06 -70.90
N LEU A 231 64.09 2.01 -69.67
CA LEU A 231 63.79 2.96 -68.57
C LEU A 231 65.01 3.80 -68.16
N ALA A 232 66.15 3.58 -68.82
CA ALA A 232 67.36 4.35 -68.61
C ALA A 232 67.21 5.75 -69.21
N PRO A 233 67.35 6.83 -68.42
CA PRO A 233 67.20 8.17 -68.95
C PRO A 233 68.35 8.48 -69.92
N THR A 234 68.00 8.93 -71.11
CA THR A 234 68.97 9.31 -72.15
C THR A 234 69.32 10.80 -72.09
N ASN A 235 68.46 11.61 -71.45
CA ASN A 235 68.59 13.07 -71.33
C ASN A 235 68.42 13.57 -69.89
N LEU A 236 68.92 14.78 -69.61
CA LEU A 236 68.76 15.46 -68.31
C LEU A 236 67.28 15.64 -67.93
N TYR A 237 66.42 15.96 -68.90
CA TYR A 237 64.98 16.13 -68.67
C TYR A 237 64.31 14.84 -68.17
N GLU A 238 64.58 13.70 -68.81
CA GLU A 238 64.06 12.38 -68.40
C GLU A 238 64.56 11.97 -67.01
N THR A 239 65.83 12.30 -66.70
CA THR A 239 66.41 12.06 -65.37
C THR A 239 65.68 12.85 -64.27
N VAL A 240 65.41 14.14 -64.52
CA VAL A 240 64.67 15.00 -63.59
C VAL A 240 63.23 14.54 -63.42
N GLN A 241 62.53 14.21 -64.51
CA GLN A 241 61.16 13.71 -64.48
C GLN A 241 61.06 12.40 -63.68
N LEU A 242 61.95 11.44 -63.93
CA LEU A 242 61.99 10.15 -63.24
C LEU A 242 62.34 10.29 -61.74
N SER A 243 63.14 11.30 -61.39
CA SER A 243 63.46 11.62 -59.99
C SER A 243 62.26 12.24 -59.26
N ILE A 244 61.54 13.16 -59.91
CA ILE A 244 60.33 13.78 -59.35
C ILE A 244 59.22 12.74 -59.17
N SER A 245 58.98 11.88 -60.17
CA SER A 245 57.95 10.84 -60.08
C SER A 245 58.25 9.83 -58.96
N LYS A 246 59.52 9.46 -58.76
CA LYS A 246 59.96 8.66 -57.61
C LYS A 246 59.69 9.39 -56.30
N ALA A 247 60.07 10.66 -56.18
CA ALA A 247 59.84 11.44 -54.97
C ALA A 247 58.34 11.52 -54.60
N ILE A 248 57.46 11.73 -55.59
CA ILE A 248 56.01 11.71 -55.40
C ILE A 248 55.52 10.32 -54.96
N LEU A 249 56.01 9.25 -55.59
CA LEU A 249 55.63 7.87 -55.26
C LEU A 249 56.07 7.47 -53.83
N PHE A 250 57.32 7.75 -53.45
CA PHE A 250 57.81 7.54 -52.08
C PHE A 250 57.06 8.41 -51.08
N GLY A 251 56.74 9.67 -51.44
CA GLY A 251 55.95 10.56 -50.61
C GLY A 251 54.53 10.03 -50.36
N ALA A 252 53.86 9.53 -51.40
CA ALA A 252 52.52 8.98 -51.30
C ALA A 252 52.48 7.70 -50.45
N VAL A 253 53.39 6.73 -50.70
CA VAL A 253 53.46 5.48 -49.93
C VAL A 253 53.93 5.76 -48.50
N GLY A 254 54.87 6.69 -48.31
CA GLY A 254 55.32 7.14 -46.99
C GLY A 254 54.20 7.79 -46.18
N TYR A 255 53.37 8.64 -46.81
CA TYR A 255 52.19 9.21 -46.17
C TYR A 255 51.15 8.13 -45.81
N MET A 256 50.91 7.17 -46.71
CA MET A 256 50.04 6.04 -46.45
C MET A 256 50.52 5.22 -45.23
N LEU A 257 51.83 4.97 -45.12
CA LEU A 257 52.42 4.32 -43.96
C LEU A 257 52.15 5.11 -42.67
N VAL A 258 52.32 6.43 -42.68
CA VAL A 258 52.00 7.29 -41.54
C VAL A 258 50.52 7.18 -41.15
N VAL A 259 49.60 7.16 -42.12
CA VAL A 259 48.16 6.98 -41.84
C VAL A 259 47.88 5.61 -41.22
N CYS A 260 48.50 4.54 -41.72
CA CYS A 260 48.35 3.20 -41.14
C CYS A 260 48.85 3.15 -39.69
N VAL A 261 50.03 3.71 -39.41
CA VAL A 261 50.59 3.79 -38.04
C VAL A 261 49.66 4.59 -37.12
N ARG A 262 49.16 5.76 -37.56
CA ARG A 262 48.26 6.58 -36.73
C ARG A 262 46.95 5.86 -36.40
N ASN A 263 46.36 5.13 -37.35
CA ASN A 263 45.16 4.35 -37.11
C ASN A 263 45.41 3.16 -36.18
N PHE A 264 46.54 2.46 -36.33
CA PHE A 264 46.95 1.39 -35.42
C PHE A 264 47.04 1.89 -33.97
N VAL A 265 47.78 2.99 -33.79
CA VAL A 265 48.00 3.63 -32.48
C VAL A 265 46.68 4.10 -31.86
N ALA A 266 45.80 4.74 -32.64
CA ALA A 266 44.49 5.19 -32.15
C ALA A 266 43.59 4.03 -31.70
N HIS A 267 43.54 2.94 -32.47
CA HIS A 267 42.77 1.77 -32.08
C HIS A 267 43.36 1.05 -30.86
N LYS A 268 44.69 0.98 -30.72
CA LYS A 268 45.33 0.45 -29.51
C LYS A 268 45.06 1.33 -28.28
N HIS A 269 45.07 2.65 -28.43
CA HIS A 269 44.67 3.56 -27.34
C HIS A 269 43.24 3.25 -26.87
N ASN A 270 42.28 3.20 -27.79
CA ASN A 270 40.88 2.94 -27.45
C ASN A 270 40.64 1.54 -26.88
N GLU A 271 41.37 0.53 -27.36
CA GLU A 271 41.37 -0.82 -26.77
C GLU A 271 41.77 -0.76 -25.29
N VAL A 272 42.91 -0.14 -24.99
CA VAL A 272 43.45 -0.07 -23.62
C VAL A 272 42.54 0.73 -22.70
N VAL A 273 42.03 1.88 -23.15
CA VAL A 273 41.10 2.71 -22.37
C VAL A 273 39.81 1.97 -22.05
N ASN A 274 39.20 1.31 -23.05
CA ASN A 274 37.96 0.56 -22.81
C ASN A 274 38.19 -0.69 -21.95
N ARG A 275 39.34 -1.36 -22.08
CA ARG A 275 39.72 -2.47 -21.20
C ARG A 275 39.91 -2.01 -19.76
N HIS A 276 40.52 -0.85 -19.55
CA HIS A 276 40.65 -0.27 -18.22
C HIS A 276 39.29 0.06 -17.62
N ARG A 277 38.40 0.69 -18.39
CA ARG A 277 37.02 0.99 -17.96
C ARG A 277 36.24 -0.25 -17.57
N GLN A 278 36.33 -1.32 -18.37
CA GLN A 278 35.77 -2.62 -18.02
C GLN A 278 36.29 -3.09 -16.66
N ASN A 279 37.61 -3.17 -16.48
CA ASN A 279 38.21 -3.68 -15.26
C ASN A 279 37.85 -2.82 -14.04
N ALA A 280 37.85 -1.50 -14.20
CA ALA A 280 37.48 -0.56 -13.15
C ALA A 280 36.01 -0.72 -12.72
N LEU A 281 35.09 -0.89 -13.67
CA LEU A 281 33.68 -1.17 -13.40
C LEU A 281 33.49 -2.51 -12.69
N VAL A 282 34.18 -3.56 -13.10
CA VAL A 282 34.11 -4.88 -12.43
C VAL A 282 34.57 -4.77 -10.97
N THR A 283 35.62 -3.99 -10.69
CA THR A 283 36.12 -3.78 -9.31
C THR A 283 35.35 -2.72 -8.52
N PHE A 284 34.50 -1.93 -9.17
CA PHE A 284 33.81 -0.79 -8.56
C PHE A 284 32.90 -1.21 -7.41
N LYS A 285 32.10 -2.26 -7.62
CA LYS A 285 31.17 -2.76 -6.59
C LYS A 285 31.91 -3.17 -5.32
N ALA A 286 32.97 -3.95 -5.45
CA ALA A 286 33.80 -4.37 -4.31
C ALA A 286 34.43 -3.19 -3.55
N LEU A 287 34.84 -2.12 -4.26
CA LEU A 287 35.40 -0.91 -3.63
C LEU A 287 34.34 -0.08 -2.91
N VAL A 288 33.15 0.07 -3.49
CA VAL A 288 32.03 0.81 -2.87
C VAL A 288 31.54 0.07 -1.63
N ASP A 289 31.35 -1.25 -1.73
CA ASP A 289 30.88 -2.09 -0.61
C ASP A 289 31.87 -2.04 0.57
N ALA A 290 33.18 -2.07 0.31
CA ALA A 290 34.20 -1.92 1.34
C ALA A 290 34.22 -0.51 1.96
N ALA A 291 33.95 0.53 1.18
CA ALA A 291 33.94 1.92 1.63
C ALA A 291 32.70 2.28 2.48
N SER A 292 31.58 1.58 2.28
CA SER A 292 30.37 1.73 3.08
C SER A 292 30.59 1.37 4.56
N VAL A 293 31.50 0.44 4.86
CA VAL A 293 31.85 0.04 6.24
C VAL A 293 32.54 1.18 7.01
N GLU A 294 33.31 2.03 6.33
CA GLU A 294 34.05 3.13 6.94
C GLU A 294 33.35 4.50 6.82
N GLY A 295 32.14 4.55 6.24
CA GLY A 295 31.43 5.81 6.00
C GLY A 295 32.10 6.75 4.98
N LYS A 296 33.01 6.24 4.15
CA LYS A 296 33.78 7.01 3.14
C LYS A 296 33.27 6.81 1.71
N GLN A 297 32.05 6.33 1.57
CA GLN A 297 31.45 5.92 0.29
C GLN A 297 31.50 7.03 -0.76
N ASP A 298 31.18 8.27 -0.39
CA ASP A 298 31.16 9.42 -1.32
C ASP A 298 32.54 9.74 -1.91
N ILE A 299 33.60 9.63 -1.08
CA ILE A 299 34.98 9.88 -1.52
C ILE A 299 35.42 8.78 -2.50
N VAL A 300 35.09 7.53 -2.19
CA VAL A 300 35.43 6.38 -3.04
C VAL A 300 34.64 6.41 -4.34
N LEU A 301 33.35 6.77 -4.31
CA LEU A 301 32.51 6.96 -5.50
C LEU A 301 33.06 8.06 -6.40
N MET A 302 33.46 9.20 -5.83
CA MET A 302 34.02 10.32 -6.60
C MET A 302 35.35 9.91 -7.25
N GLN A 303 36.27 9.32 -6.47
CA GLN A 303 37.58 8.88 -6.97
C GLN A 303 37.46 7.77 -8.02
N ALA A 304 36.55 6.82 -7.82
CA ALA A 304 36.33 5.73 -8.76
C ALA A 304 35.65 6.22 -10.05
N SER A 305 34.72 7.16 -9.95
CA SER A 305 34.11 7.82 -11.13
C SER A 305 35.17 8.57 -11.94
N GLU A 306 36.08 9.28 -11.26
CA GLU A 306 37.23 9.91 -11.91
C GLU A 306 38.13 8.86 -12.59
N CYS A 307 38.43 7.73 -11.94
CA CYS A 307 39.24 6.68 -12.55
C CYS A 307 38.57 6.02 -13.78
N ILE A 308 37.25 5.83 -13.77
CA ILE A 308 36.51 5.17 -14.85
C ILE A 308 36.34 6.11 -16.06
N PHE A 309 35.97 7.38 -15.83
CA PHE A 309 35.53 8.24 -16.93
C PHE A 309 36.59 9.22 -17.44
N THR A 310 37.62 9.52 -16.65
CA THR A 310 38.64 10.50 -17.07
C THR A 310 39.56 9.94 -18.15
N GLY A 311 39.90 10.77 -19.14
CA GLY A 311 40.78 10.39 -20.24
C GLY A 311 42.20 10.13 -19.75
N ARG A 312 42.60 8.85 -19.68
CA ARG A 312 43.94 8.43 -19.25
C ARG A 312 44.87 8.22 -20.45
N ASP A 313 46.11 8.67 -20.33
CA ASP A 313 47.14 8.41 -21.33
C ASP A 313 47.51 6.92 -21.33
N SER A 314 47.32 6.26 -22.47
CA SER A 314 47.62 4.83 -22.65
C SER A 314 49.06 4.55 -23.12
N GLY A 315 49.86 5.60 -23.33
CA GLY A 315 51.17 5.50 -23.99
C GLY A 315 51.12 5.42 -25.52
N PHE A 316 49.94 5.11 -26.10
CA PHE A 316 49.68 5.23 -27.54
C PHE A 316 49.24 6.64 -27.96
N SER A 317 48.63 7.40 -27.06
CA SER A 317 48.35 8.82 -27.26
C SER A 317 49.59 9.64 -26.95
N ARG A 318 50.28 10.21 -27.94
CA ARG A 318 51.22 11.30 -27.64
C ARG A 318 50.40 12.53 -27.25
N SER A 319 50.26 12.80 -25.96
CA SER A 319 49.77 14.09 -25.50
C SER A 319 50.80 15.17 -25.80
N ALA A 320 50.53 15.99 -26.82
CA ALA A 320 51.08 17.34 -26.88
C ALA A 320 50.35 18.16 -25.79
N GLY A 321 51.03 18.42 -24.67
CA GLY A 321 50.53 19.28 -23.59
C GLY A 321 50.05 18.50 -22.37
N GLY A 322 50.97 18.26 -21.42
CA GLY A 322 50.59 17.87 -20.07
C GLY A 322 49.93 19.05 -19.35
N SER A 323 48.63 18.97 -19.13
CA SER A 323 47.98 19.73 -18.05
C SER A 323 48.10 18.90 -16.76
N PRO A 324 48.71 19.45 -15.69
CA PRO A 324 48.90 18.74 -14.43
C PRO A 324 47.60 18.84 -13.60
N THR A 325 46.58 18.07 -13.97
CA THR A 325 45.33 18.02 -13.18
C THR A 325 45.25 16.83 -12.23
N GLN A 326 46.25 15.93 -12.24
CA GLN A 326 46.25 14.75 -11.36
C GLN A 326 46.55 15.06 -9.87
N GLY A 327 46.98 16.28 -9.52
CA GLY A 327 47.24 16.70 -8.14
C GLY A 327 46.14 17.55 -7.49
N ALA A 328 45.18 18.09 -8.26
CA ALA A 328 44.22 19.07 -7.75
C ALA A 328 43.06 18.43 -6.96
N ALA A 329 42.61 17.22 -7.34
CA ALA A 329 41.57 16.49 -6.62
C ALA A 329 42.04 16.06 -5.20
N MET A 330 43.31 15.70 -5.06
CA MET A 330 43.91 15.31 -3.77
C MET A 330 44.11 16.51 -2.84
N LEU A 331 44.36 17.71 -3.38
CA LEU A 331 44.52 18.94 -2.60
C LEU A 331 43.19 19.56 -2.16
N GLN A 332 42.10 19.34 -2.92
CA GLN A 332 40.75 19.80 -2.56
C GLN A 332 40.06 18.98 -1.45
N LEU A 333 40.59 17.80 -1.10
CA LEU A 333 40.03 16.94 -0.04
C LEU A 333 40.62 17.22 1.35
N LEU A 334 41.74 17.94 1.45
CA LEU A 334 42.38 18.27 2.73
C LEU A 334 41.61 19.26 3.63
N PRO A 335 40.83 20.25 3.14
CA PRO A 335 40.13 21.18 4.03
C PRO A 335 38.89 20.59 4.71
N ARG A 336 38.37 19.44 4.24
CA ARG A 336 37.08 18.90 4.72
C ARG A 336 37.21 17.95 5.91
N VAL A 337 38.40 17.40 6.15
CA VAL A 337 38.68 16.47 7.28
C VAL A 337 39.08 17.23 8.56
N LEU A 338 39.52 18.49 8.44
CA LEU A 338 40.00 19.30 9.58
C LEU A 338 38.95 20.31 10.13
N GLY A 339 37.74 20.33 9.57
CA GLY A 339 36.72 21.36 9.87
C GLY A 339 35.64 20.99 10.90
N SER A 340 35.67 19.81 11.52
CA SER A 340 34.66 19.38 12.50
C SER A 340 35.24 19.18 13.89
N SER A 341 35.71 20.25 14.51
CA SER A 341 35.82 20.34 15.97
C SER A 341 35.23 21.67 16.41
N ASN A 342 33.96 21.65 16.81
CA ASN A 342 33.30 22.80 17.44
C ASN A 342 33.57 22.72 18.95
N PRO A 343 34.19 23.73 19.60
CA PRO A 343 34.12 23.90 21.04
C PRO A 343 33.03 24.93 21.35
N ALA A 344 31.99 24.51 22.08
CA ALA A 344 31.07 25.44 22.74
C ALA A 344 30.53 24.79 24.02
N ASP A 345 31.36 24.83 25.06
CA ASP A 345 30.90 25.01 26.45
C ASP A 345 31.08 26.50 26.78
N GLY A 346 30.02 27.14 27.27
CA GLY A 346 29.96 28.55 27.64
C GLY A 346 28.55 29.01 27.89
#